data_AF-A0A4Y9FZP9-F1
#
_entry.id   AF-A0A4Y9FZP9-F1
#
_cell.length_a   1.000
_cell.length_b   1.000
_cell.length_c   1.000
_cell.angle_alpha   90.00
_cell.angle_beta   90.00
_cell.angle_gamma   90.00
#
_symmetry.space_group_name_H-M   'P 1'
#
loop_
_entity.id
_entity.type
_entity.pdbx_description
1 polymer ?
#
loop_
_entity_poly.entity_id
_entity_poly.type
_entity_poly.pdbx_seq_one_letter_code
_entity_poly.pdbx_strand_id
1 'polypeptide(L)'
;MARRRRDRRRRPHRHGALPLLIHPTVTKGSAMTTDIDAQIAENIAKSLGEVPHPSLPKGSNLYGSTKLFPDFQAEDGETYFTLIHGIPHESSVSFVAILQATRALRKGFESAIYLYGPGTLAATANRGFPTTGDSGFPGELNMNASLETFIKEGGTVYCCRFGLALHGIREEDLIEGVIPAHPLDVQDALIYYARKGAIINSTYNL
;
A
#
# COMPACT_ATOMS: atom_id res chain seq x y z
N MET A 1 -45.91 -35.49 38.42
CA MET A 1 -46.23 -34.84 39.72
C MET A 1 -45.85 -33.36 39.59
N ALA A 2 -46.81 -32.46 39.39
CA ALA A 2 -47.55 -31.73 40.43
C ALA A 2 -46.65 -30.66 41.10
N ARG A 3 -46.96 -29.35 41.14
CA ARG A 3 -48.26 -28.71 41.37
C ARG A 3 -48.35 -27.27 40.83
N ARG A 4 -49.59 -26.92 40.49
CA ARG A 4 -50.16 -25.57 40.26
C ARG A 4 -50.26 -24.77 41.56
N ARG A 5 -50.32 -23.42 41.44
CA ARG A 5 -51.31 -22.48 42.05
C ARG A 5 -51.00 -21.07 41.51
N ARG A 6 -51.77 -20.49 40.59
CA ARG A 6 -53.03 -19.72 40.73
C ARG A 6 -52.98 -18.61 41.79
N ASP A 7 -53.01 -17.35 41.34
CA ASP A 7 -53.92 -16.31 41.87
C ASP A 7 -54.13 -15.22 40.79
N ARG A 8 -55.31 -15.13 40.17
CA ARG A 8 -56.50 -14.32 40.50
C ARG A 8 -56.45 -12.87 39.99
N ARG A 9 -57.13 -12.68 38.85
CA ARG A 9 -58.18 -11.67 38.56
C ARG A 9 -57.86 -10.19 38.85
N ARG A 10 -57.82 -9.41 37.78
CA ARG A 10 -58.69 -8.23 37.53
C ARG A 10 -58.66 -7.87 36.03
N ARG A 11 -59.83 -7.85 35.37
CA ARG A 11 -60.11 -7.24 34.05
C ARG A 11 -60.76 -5.86 34.29
N PRO A 12 -61.16 -5.08 33.27
CA PRO A 12 -60.36 -4.49 32.19
C PRO A 12 -60.64 -2.97 32.06
N HIS A 13 -59.79 -2.18 31.38
CA HIS A 13 -60.23 -0.90 30.82
C HIS A 13 -60.24 -0.99 29.29
N ARG A 14 -61.45 -0.88 28.74
CA ARG A 14 -61.75 -0.68 27.32
C ARG A 14 -61.55 0.79 27.00
N HIS A 15 -60.79 1.12 25.97
CA HIS A 15 -61.00 2.34 25.20
C HIS A 15 -60.70 2.09 23.70
N GLY A 16 -61.75 2.26 22.90
CA GLY A 16 -61.77 2.80 21.54
C GLY A 16 -60.88 2.16 20.48
N ALA A 17 -61.43 1.20 19.73
CA ALA A 17 -61.00 0.95 18.36
C ALA A 17 -61.74 1.94 17.43
N LEU A 18 -60.99 2.77 16.69
CA LEU A 18 -61.48 3.50 15.52
C LEU A 18 -60.99 2.77 14.26
N PRO A 19 -61.80 2.70 13.18
CA PRO A 19 -61.40 1.98 11.98
C PRO A 19 -60.33 2.76 11.21
N LEU A 20 -59.30 2.02 10.86
CA LEU A 20 -58.15 2.40 10.06
C LEU A 20 -58.59 2.67 8.61
N LEU A 21 -58.76 3.95 8.22
CA LEU A 21 -58.76 4.34 6.81
C LEU A 21 -57.32 4.59 6.39
N ILE A 22 -56.68 3.55 5.85
CA ILE A 22 -55.39 3.68 5.17
C ILE A 22 -55.67 4.26 3.79
N HIS A 23 -55.48 5.57 3.62
CA HIS A 23 -55.28 6.12 2.28
C HIS A 23 -53.93 5.62 1.76
N PRO A 24 -53.84 5.05 0.54
CA PRO A 24 -52.56 4.76 -0.07
C PRO A 24 -51.94 6.11 -0.47
N THR A 25 -51.16 6.70 0.41
CA THR A 25 -50.12 7.64 0.01
C THR A 25 -49.12 6.85 -0.83
N VAL A 26 -49.36 6.80 -2.15
CA VAL A 26 -48.28 6.52 -3.10
C VAL A 26 -47.29 7.65 -2.92
N THR A 27 -46.25 7.37 -2.13
CA THR A 27 -45.13 8.28 -1.91
C THR A 27 -44.52 8.59 -3.26
N LYS A 28 -44.75 9.81 -3.76
CA LYS A 28 -44.20 10.36 -5.01
C LYS A 28 -42.68 10.18 -5.12
N GLY A 29 -41.98 10.06 -3.99
CA GLY A 29 -40.55 9.72 -3.93
C GLY A 29 -40.20 8.30 -4.40
N SER A 30 -41.07 7.30 -4.19
CA SER A 30 -40.82 5.91 -4.61
C SER A 30 -40.94 5.70 -6.12
N ALA A 31 -41.83 6.45 -6.79
CA ALA A 31 -41.99 6.39 -8.24
C ALA A 31 -40.87 7.12 -9.00
N MET A 32 -40.34 8.20 -8.40
CA MET A 32 -39.18 8.93 -8.94
C MET A 32 -37.86 8.15 -8.76
N THR A 33 -37.68 7.44 -7.64
CA THR A 33 -36.50 6.57 -7.46
C THR A 33 -36.50 5.41 -8.45
N THR A 34 -37.66 4.81 -8.74
CA THR A 34 -37.75 3.73 -9.73
C THR A 34 -37.46 4.17 -11.17
N ASP A 35 -37.74 5.44 -11.50
CA ASP A 35 -37.43 6.02 -12.82
C ASP A 35 -35.91 6.28 -12.96
N ILE A 36 -35.27 6.78 -11.89
CA ILE A 36 -33.82 6.95 -11.82
C ILE A 36 -33.11 5.60 -11.88
N ASP A 37 -33.59 4.58 -11.15
CA ASP A 37 -33.00 3.23 -11.18
C ASP A 37 -33.08 2.60 -12.58
N ALA A 38 -34.18 2.81 -13.30
CA ALA A 38 -34.36 2.36 -14.68
C ALA A 38 -33.41 3.08 -15.64
N GLN A 39 -33.29 4.40 -15.52
CA GLN A 39 -32.35 5.19 -16.32
C GLN A 39 -30.90 4.79 -16.06
N ILE A 40 -30.53 4.51 -14.80
CA ILE A 40 -29.21 4.00 -14.43
C ILE A 40 -28.97 2.63 -15.07
N ALA A 41 -29.95 1.72 -15.03
CA ALA A 41 -29.82 0.40 -15.65
C ALA A 41 -29.63 0.49 -17.18
N GLU A 42 -30.34 1.38 -17.85
CA GLU A 42 -30.17 1.65 -19.29
C GLU A 42 -28.76 2.22 -19.58
N ASN A 43 -28.30 3.19 -18.79
CA ASN A 43 -26.97 3.78 -18.93
C ASN A 43 -25.86 2.76 -18.69
N ILE A 44 -26.02 1.84 -17.73
CA ILE A 44 -25.09 0.73 -17.50
C ILE A 44 -25.06 -0.19 -18.72
N ALA A 45 -26.21 -0.60 -19.25
CA ALA A 45 -26.28 -1.49 -20.41
C ALA A 45 -25.63 -0.84 -21.65
N LYS A 46 -25.90 0.44 -21.89
CA LYS A 46 -25.25 1.22 -22.94
C LYS A 46 -23.74 1.29 -22.74
N SER A 47 -23.28 1.68 -21.55
CA SER A 47 -21.84 1.79 -21.22
C SER A 47 -21.09 0.47 -21.37
N LEU A 48 -21.67 -0.66 -20.94
CA LEU A 48 -21.08 -1.99 -21.12
C LEU A 48 -20.98 -2.41 -22.61
N GLY A 49 -21.83 -1.86 -23.48
CA GLY A 49 -21.84 -2.12 -24.92
C GLY A 49 -20.95 -1.19 -25.75
N GLU A 50 -20.44 -0.09 -25.19
CA GLU A 50 -19.60 0.87 -25.92
C GLU A 50 -18.22 0.31 -26.27
N VAL A 51 -17.65 -0.50 -25.38
CA VAL A 51 -16.35 -1.16 -25.57
C VAL A 51 -16.48 -2.63 -25.11
N PRO A 52 -15.92 -3.62 -25.83
CA PRO A 52 -15.85 -4.99 -25.32
C PRO A 52 -15.04 -5.03 -24.01
N HIS A 53 -15.52 -5.74 -22.98
CA HIS A 53 -14.86 -5.82 -21.67
C HIS A 53 -14.52 -7.27 -21.28
N PRO A 54 -13.23 -7.60 -21.07
CA PRO A 54 -12.06 -6.78 -21.42
C PRO A 54 -11.90 -6.72 -22.94
N SER A 55 -11.40 -5.60 -23.47
CA SER A 55 -11.19 -5.43 -24.92
C SER A 55 -10.08 -6.33 -25.46
N LEU A 56 -9.23 -6.80 -24.56
CA LEU A 56 -8.17 -7.76 -24.82
C LEU A 56 -8.19 -8.85 -23.74
N PRO A 57 -8.03 -10.13 -24.11
CA PRO A 57 -7.96 -11.21 -23.13
C PRO A 57 -6.74 -11.07 -22.22
N LYS A 58 -6.83 -11.68 -21.03
CA LYS A 58 -5.68 -11.81 -20.13
C LYS A 58 -4.52 -12.48 -20.87
N GLY A 59 -3.35 -11.87 -20.83
CA GLY A 59 -2.14 -12.35 -21.53
C GLY A 59 -1.88 -11.68 -22.88
N SER A 60 -2.79 -10.82 -23.36
CA SER A 60 -2.48 -9.94 -24.50
C SER A 60 -1.31 -9.02 -24.19
N ASN A 61 -0.35 -8.94 -25.12
CA ASN A 61 0.77 -8.02 -25.01
C ASN A 61 0.41 -6.68 -25.64
N LEU A 62 0.55 -5.60 -24.88
CA LEU A 62 0.28 -4.22 -25.31
C LEU A 62 1.55 -3.48 -25.78
N TYR A 63 2.73 -4.00 -25.45
CA TYR A 63 3.98 -3.24 -25.53
C TYR A 63 5.02 -3.96 -26.39
N GLY A 64 5.89 -3.19 -27.05
CA GLY A 64 7.09 -3.73 -27.68
C GLY A 64 8.10 -4.21 -26.63
N SER A 65 8.92 -5.20 -27.00
CA SER A 65 9.94 -5.80 -26.12
C SER A 65 11.38 -5.41 -26.47
N THR A 66 11.58 -4.57 -27.48
CA THR A 66 12.91 -4.19 -27.97
C THR A 66 13.70 -3.43 -26.91
N LYS A 67 14.81 -4.03 -26.44
CA LYS A 67 15.76 -3.36 -25.55
C LYS A 67 16.66 -2.44 -26.38
N LEU A 68 16.79 -1.18 -25.97
CA LEU A 68 17.58 -0.18 -26.71
C LEU A 68 19.08 -0.22 -26.36
N PHE A 69 19.41 -0.47 -25.08
CA PHE A 69 20.79 -0.48 -24.59
C PHE A 69 21.30 -1.90 -24.31
N PRO A 70 22.62 -2.14 -24.42
CA PRO A 70 23.24 -3.39 -23.97
C PRO A 70 22.93 -3.72 -22.50
N ASP A 71 23.12 -4.98 -22.11
CA ASP A 71 23.06 -5.36 -20.69
C ASP A 71 24.40 -5.12 -19.98
N PHE A 72 24.69 -3.86 -19.65
CA PHE A 72 25.88 -3.51 -18.89
C PHE A 72 25.92 -4.24 -17.55
N GLN A 73 27.03 -4.90 -17.27
CA GLN A 73 27.38 -5.40 -15.93
C GLN A 73 28.31 -4.38 -15.26
N ALA A 74 28.52 -4.52 -13.97
CA ALA A 74 29.51 -3.72 -13.25
C ALA A 74 30.93 -4.04 -13.77
N GLU A 75 31.76 -3.01 -13.86
CA GLU A 75 33.22 -3.14 -13.90
C GLU A 75 33.79 -3.31 -12.47
N ASP A 76 35.06 -3.71 -12.38
CA ASP A 76 35.71 -4.00 -11.10
C ASP A 76 35.69 -2.79 -10.16
N GLY A 77 34.95 -2.91 -9.05
CA GLY A 77 34.86 -1.90 -8.00
C GLY A 77 33.76 -0.86 -8.19
N GLU A 78 32.92 -0.96 -9.22
CA GLU A 78 31.82 -0.02 -9.40
C GLU A 78 30.78 -0.11 -8.28
N THR A 79 30.24 1.06 -7.90
CA THR A 79 29.34 1.20 -6.77
C THR A 79 28.04 1.88 -7.20
N TYR A 80 26.91 1.47 -6.62
CA TYR A 80 25.60 2.08 -6.79
C TYR A 80 25.06 2.52 -5.43
N PHE A 81 24.63 3.76 -5.32
CA PHE A 81 24.07 4.30 -4.10
C PHE A 81 22.73 4.95 -4.39
N THR A 82 21.68 4.57 -3.65
CA THR A 82 20.37 5.20 -3.78
C THR A 82 19.88 5.78 -2.47
N LEU A 83 19.37 7.01 -2.51
CA LEU A 83 18.67 7.64 -1.39
C LEU A 83 17.17 7.65 -1.66
N ILE A 84 16.39 7.34 -0.62
CA ILE A 84 14.94 7.24 -0.70
C ILE A 84 14.32 8.04 0.44
N HIS A 85 13.63 9.13 0.07
CA HIS A 85 12.92 10.00 1.01
C HIS A 85 11.41 9.74 1.09
N GLY A 86 10.80 9.24 0.01
CA GLY A 86 9.35 9.20 -0.15
C GLY A 86 8.61 8.22 0.76
N ILE A 87 7.35 8.55 1.10
CA ILE A 87 6.48 7.72 1.95
C ILE A 87 6.17 6.39 1.23
N PRO A 88 6.17 5.24 1.92
CA PRO A 88 5.68 3.99 1.34
C PRO A 88 4.24 4.13 0.81
N HIS A 89 3.95 3.54 -0.36
CA HIS A 89 2.63 3.54 -1.02
C HIS A 89 2.15 4.86 -1.63
N GLU A 90 2.78 5.99 -1.30
CA GLU A 90 2.42 7.28 -1.90
C GLU A 90 2.72 7.32 -3.41
N SER A 91 3.82 6.70 -3.80
CA SER A 91 4.25 6.62 -5.20
C SER A 91 5.02 5.34 -5.45
N SER A 92 5.00 4.87 -6.69
CA SER A 92 5.83 3.74 -7.13
C SER A 92 7.32 4.07 -7.14
N VAL A 93 7.71 5.34 -7.08
CA VAL A 93 9.11 5.80 -7.18
C VAL A 93 10.00 5.15 -6.12
N SER A 94 9.60 5.16 -4.85
CA SER A 94 10.38 4.55 -3.77
C SER A 94 10.52 3.03 -3.95
N PHE A 95 9.45 2.36 -4.40
CA PHE A 95 9.47 0.92 -4.67
C PHE A 95 10.39 0.59 -5.86
N VAL A 96 10.28 1.34 -6.96
CA VAL A 96 11.13 1.18 -8.14
C VAL A 96 12.60 1.47 -7.80
N ALA A 97 12.90 2.41 -6.92
CA ALA A 97 14.27 2.69 -6.47
C ALA A 97 14.91 1.48 -5.78
N ILE A 98 14.15 0.75 -4.94
CA ILE A 98 14.62 -0.50 -4.31
C ILE A 98 14.86 -1.57 -5.38
N LEU A 99 13.97 -1.70 -6.36
CA LEU A 99 14.14 -2.65 -7.48
C LEU A 99 15.35 -2.30 -8.36
N GLN A 100 15.62 -1.01 -8.57
CA GLN A 100 16.79 -0.53 -9.31
C GLN A 100 18.09 -0.83 -8.55
N ALA A 101 18.13 -0.59 -7.23
CA ALA A 101 19.27 -0.95 -6.40
C ALA A 101 19.51 -2.47 -6.40
N THR A 102 18.45 -3.26 -6.27
CA THR A 102 18.53 -4.73 -6.37
C THR A 102 19.03 -5.17 -7.74
N ARG A 103 18.61 -4.50 -8.81
CA ARG A 103 19.11 -4.77 -10.15
C ARG A 103 20.59 -4.42 -10.31
N ALA A 104 21.05 -3.30 -9.74
CA ALA A 104 22.45 -2.90 -9.75
C ALA A 104 23.29 -3.94 -8.98
N LEU A 105 22.85 -4.36 -7.80
CA LEU A 105 23.49 -5.41 -7.01
C LEU A 105 23.66 -6.71 -7.82
N ARG A 106 22.58 -7.17 -8.47
CA ARG A 106 22.60 -8.38 -9.32
C ARG A 106 23.47 -8.24 -10.57
N LYS A 107 23.86 -7.02 -10.95
CA LYS A 107 24.82 -6.73 -12.04
C LYS A 107 26.28 -6.70 -11.58
N GLY A 108 26.53 -6.87 -10.28
CA GLY A 108 27.87 -6.87 -9.69
C GLY A 108 28.29 -5.56 -9.04
N PHE A 109 27.43 -4.53 -9.02
CA PHE A 109 27.75 -3.27 -8.32
C PHE A 109 27.73 -3.50 -6.81
N GLU A 110 28.71 -2.97 -6.09
CA GLU A 110 28.53 -2.78 -4.65
C GLU A 110 27.36 -1.82 -4.45
N SER A 111 26.30 -2.25 -3.79
CA SER A 111 25.03 -1.50 -3.78
C SER A 111 24.58 -1.15 -2.38
N ALA A 112 24.17 0.10 -2.18
CA ALA A 112 23.61 0.56 -0.92
C ALA A 112 22.34 1.42 -1.11
N ILE A 113 21.43 1.30 -0.15
CA ILE A 113 20.20 2.09 -0.02
C ILE A 113 20.30 2.92 1.26
N TYR A 114 19.92 4.20 1.20
CA TYR A 114 19.76 5.05 2.39
C TYR A 114 18.32 5.56 2.49
N LEU A 115 17.59 5.12 3.51
CA LEU A 115 16.25 5.56 3.83
C LEU A 115 16.30 6.71 4.84
N TYR A 116 15.69 7.84 4.52
CA TYR A 116 15.67 9.02 5.39
C TYR A 116 14.36 9.79 5.26
N GLY A 117 14.08 10.67 6.23
CA GLY A 117 12.77 11.31 6.33
C GLY A 117 11.64 10.27 6.39
N PRO A 118 10.53 10.47 5.68
CA PRO A 118 9.42 9.52 5.62
C PRO A 118 9.75 8.17 4.99
N GLY A 119 10.81 8.07 4.18
CA GLY A 119 11.27 6.81 3.60
C GLY A 119 11.65 5.76 4.67
N THR A 120 11.99 6.20 5.88
CA THR A 120 12.29 5.32 7.02
C THR A 120 11.11 4.41 7.41
N LEU A 121 9.86 4.82 7.13
CA LEU A 121 8.68 3.99 7.33
C LEU A 121 8.76 2.66 6.56
N ALA A 122 9.44 2.63 5.39
CA ALA A 122 9.61 1.42 4.59
C ALA A 122 10.50 0.37 5.28
N ALA A 123 11.40 0.79 6.16
CA ALA A 123 12.33 -0.09 6.86
C ALA A 123 11.73 -0.77 8.10
N THR A 124 10.47 -0.49 8.41
CA THR A 124 9.83 -0.93 9.66
C THR A 124 9.23 -2.32 9.46
N ALA A 125 9.75 -3.34 10.16
CA ALA A 125 9.30 -4.73 10.09
C ALA A 125 7.94 -4.97 10.75
N ASN A 126 7.63 -4.20 11.80
CA ASN A 126 6.44 -4.44 12.61
C ASN A 126 5.16 -3.78 12.06
N ARG A 127 5.23 -3.11 10.91
CA ARG A 127 4.03 -2.55 10.27
C ARG A 127 3.09 -3.67 9.82
N GLY A 128 1.79 -3.49 10.01
CA GLY A 128 0.81 -4.48 9.57
C GLY A 128 -0.54 -4.41 10.27
N PHE A 129 -1.51 -5.14 9.72
CA PHE A 129 -2.87 -5.28 10.26
C PHE A 129 -3.47 -6.66 9.91
N PRO A 130 -4.16 -7.36 10.85
CA PRO A 130 -4.46 -6.94 12.22
C PRO A 130 -3.32 -7.20 13.21
N THR A 131 -2.26 -7.93 12.81
CA THR A 131 -1.07 -8.09 13.65
C THR A 131 0.20 -7.56 12.98
N THR A 132 1.24 -7.36 13.78
CA THR A 132 2.53 -6.84 13.31
C THR A 132 3.12 -7.75 12.25
N GLY A 133 3.51 -7.19 11.10
CA GLY A 133 4.05 -7.96 9.98
C GLY A 133 2.98 -8.62 9.09
N ASP A 134 1.68 -8.49 9.39
CA ASP A 134 0.60 -8.90 8.48
C ASP A 134 0.30 -7.81 7.45
N SER A 135 0.02 -8.21 6.21
CA SER A 135 -0.49 -7.29 5.18
C SER A 135 -2.00 -7.11 5.35
N GLY A 136 -2.46 -5.91 5.70
CA GLY A 136 -3.88 -5.53 5.78
C GLY A 136 -4.58 -5.48 4.42
N PHE A 137 -3.83 -5.34 3.32
CA PHE A 137 -4.30 -5.53 1.94
C PHE A 137 -3.19 -6.06 1.03
N PRO A 138 -3.51 -6.69 -0.12
CA PRO A 138 -2.50 -7.18 -1.05
C PRO A 138 -1.55 -6.07 -1.53
N GLY A 139 -0.25 -6.27 -1.34
CA GLY A 139 0.80 -5.34 -1.76
C GLY A 139 1.27 -4.38 -0.67
N GLU A 140 0.62 -4.30 0.49
CA GLU A 140 1.04 -3.41 1.57
C GLU A 140 2.50 -3.65 1.97
N LEU A 141 2.98 -4.90 2.05
CA LEU A 141 4.35 -5.23 2.47
C LEU A 141 5.37 -5.35 1.32
N ASN A 142 5.06 -4.90 0.10
CA ASN A 142 5.92 -5.07 -1.08
C ASN A 142 7.34 -4.45 -0.92
N MET A 143 7.44 -3.27 -0.33
CA MET A 143 8.72 -2.58 -0.09
C MET A 143 9.55 -3.32 0.96
N ASN A 144 8.92 -3.84 2.03
CA ASN A 144 9.62 -4.61 3.06
C ASN A 144 10.23 -5.87 2.46
N ALA A 145 9.42 -6.66 1.75
CA ALA A 145 9.87 -7.88 1.09
C ALA A 145 11.00 -7.60 0.07
N SER A 146 10.98 -6.42 -0.58
CA SER A 146 12.04 -6.02 -1.51
C SER A 146 13.33 -5.60 -0.80
N LEU A 147 13.23 -4.91 0.33
CA LEU A 147 14.39 -4.57 1.18
C LEU A 147 15.01 -5.83 1.78
N GLU A 148 14.20 -6.75 2.30
CA GLU A 148 14.66 -8.05 2.81
C GLU A 148 15.36 -8.85 1.71
N THR A 149 14.82 -8.85 0.49
CA THR A 149 15.47 -9.49 -0.67
C THR A 149 16.82 -8.84 -0.97
N PHE A 150 16.87 -7.50 -1.00
CA PHE A 150 18.11 -6.76 -1.26
C PHE A 150 19.19 -7.06 -0.21
N ILE A 151 18.83 -7.07 1.08
CA ILE A 151 19.72 -7.41 2.20
C ILE A 151 20.20 -8.87 2.07
N LYS A 152 19.29 -9.81 1.83
CA LYS A 152 19.61 -11.24 1.66
C LYS A 152 20.59 -11.49 0.51
N GLU A 153 20.56 -10.66 -0.52
CA GLU A 153 21.47 -10.72 -1.67
C GLU A 153 22.80 -9.98 -1.45
N GLY A 154 23.03 -9.40 -0.26
CA GLY A 154 24.29 -8.75 0.13
C GLY A 154 24.29 -7.23 -0.02
N GLY A 155 23.14 -6.61 -0.32
CA GLY A 155 22.98 -5.17 -0.36
C GLY A 155 23.00 -4.53 1.03
N THR A 156 23.52 -3.30 1.13
CA THR A 156 23.57 -2.56 2.40
C THR A 156 22.40 -1.58 2.52
N VAL A 157 21.68 -1.59 3.64
CA VAL A 157 20.56 -0.65 3.88
C VAL A 157 20.82 0.17 5.13
N TYR A 158 20.88 1.49 4.96
CA TYR A 158 20.93 2.46 6.05
C TYR A 158 19.55 3.08 6.30
N CYS A 159 19.26 3.40 7.56
CA CYS A 159 18.00 4.05 7.96
C CYS A 159 18.27 5.20 8.93
N CYS A 160 17.79 6.40 8.60
CA CYS A 160 18.03 7.60 9.42
C CYS A 160 17.27 7.55 10.75
N ARG A 161 17.99 7.62 11.87
CA ARG A 161 17.40 7.73 13.22
C ARG A 161 16.48 8.92 13.39
N PHE A 162 16.78 10.06 12.76
CA PHE A 162 15.92 11.24 12.85
C PHE A 162 14.59 11.03 12.11
N GLY A 163 14.59 10.32 10.98
CA GLY A 163 13.36 9.92 10.30
C GLY A 163 12.50 9.00 11.18
N LEU A 164 13.11 7.99 11.81
CA LEU A 164 12.43 7.11 12.76
C LEU A 164 11.78 7.90 13.90
N ALA A 165 12.54 8.81 14.52
CA ALA A 165 12.05 9.64 15.63
C ALA A 165 10.87 10.53 15.24
N LEU A 166 10.90 11.15 14.04
CA LEU A 166 9.81 12.00 13.55
C LEU A 166 8.51 11.22 13.29
N HIS A 167 8.62 9.94 12.98
CA HIS A 167 7.48 9.07 12.68
C HIS A 167 7.11 8.10 13.80
N GLY A 168 7.72 8.25 14.98
CA GLY A 168 7.40 7.45 16.16
C GLY A 168 7.80 5.97 16.05
N ILE A 169 8.82 5.66 15.25
CA ILE A 169 9.34 4.30 15.07
C ILE A 169 10.56 4.10 15.98
N ARG A 170 10.69 2.91 16.58
CA ARG A 170 11.84 2.55 17.41
C ARG A 170 12.86 1.76 16.59
N GLU A 171 14.13 1.78 17.00
CA GLU A 171 15.19 1.05 16.26
C GLU A 171 14.97 -0.46 16.26
N GLU A 172 14.40 -1.03 17.33
CA GLU A 172 14.06 -2.46 17.40
C GLU A 172 12.90 -2.88 16.50
N ASP A 173 12.20 -1.92 15.88
CA ASP A 173 11.11 -2.19 14.94
C ASP A 173 11.59 -2.32 13.49
N LEU A 174 12.90 -2.14 13.23
CA LEU A 174 13.49 -2.22 11.89
C LEU A 174 13.57 -3.67 11.37
N ILE A 175 13.53 -3.81 10.04
CA ILE A 175 13.86 -5.05 9.33
C ILE A 175 15.28 -5.49 9.71
N GLU A 176 15.44 -6.78 9.99
CA GLU A 176 16.74 -7.38 10.31
C GLU A 176 17.77 -7.09 9.18
N GLY A 177 18.95 -6.60 9.57
CA GLY A 177 20.01 -6.19 8.63
C GLY A 177 19.96 -4.72 8.20
N VAL A 178 18.91 -3.97 8.53
CA VAL A 178 18.91 -2.50 8.37
C VAL A 178 19.80 -1.86 9.42
N ILE A 179 20.64 -0.92 9.00
CA ILE A 179 21.62 -0.23 9.85
C ILE A 179 21.06 1.16 10.24
N PRO A 180 20.68 1.40 11.51
CA PRO A 180 20.28 2.73 11.96
C PRO A 180 21.47 3.69 11.99
N ALA A 181 21.32 4.83 11.34
CA ALA A 181 22.38 5.82 11.10
C ALA A 181 22.05 7.18 11.71
N HIS A 182 23.08 7.93 12.10
CA HIS A 182 22.94 9.29 12.61
C HIS A 182 22.44 10.22 11.48
N PRO A 183 21.63 11.26 11.74
CA PRO A 183 21.14 12.16 10.68
C PRO A 183 22.24 12.83 9.87
N LEU A 184 23.41 13.08 10.46
CA LEU A 184 24.57 13.64 9.74
C LEU A 184 25.18 12.65 8.74
N ASP A 185 24.99 11.35 8.93
CA ASP A 185 25.52 10.32 8.05
C ASP A 185 24.86 10.36 6.66
N VAL A 186 23.70 11.02 6.49
CA VAL A 186 23.10 11.24 5.16
C VAL A 186 24.07 12.00 4.25
N GLN A 187 24.66 13.08 4.76
CA GLN A 187 25.60 13.90 4.01
C GLN A 187 26.94 13.20 3.83
N ASP A 188 27.42 12.51 4.86
CA ASP A 188 28.70 11.80 4.81
C ASP A 188 28.64 10.57 3.90
N ALA A 189 27.50 9.86 3.84
CA ALA A 189 27.27 8.77 2.89
C ALA A 189 27.33 9.27 1.45
N LEU A 190 26.71 10.41 1.14
CA LEU A 190 26.82 11.04 -0.18
C LEU A 190 28.28 11.33 -0.54
N ILE A 191 29.06 11.90 0.38
CA ILE A 191 30.48 12.19 0.15
C ILE A 191 31.28 10.89 -0.04
N TYR A 192 31.03 9.88 0.80
CA TYR A 192 31.71 8.59 0.73
C TYR A 192 31.45 7.87 -0.59
N TYR A 193 30.19 7.70 -0.97
CA TYR A 193 29.81 7.03 -2.22
C TYR A 193 30.22 7.82 -3.46
N ALA A 194 30.16 9.17 -3.42
CA ALA A 194 30.70 10.00 -4.50
C ALA A 194 32.21 9.79 -4.68
N ARG A 195 32.98 9.67 -3.59
CA ARG A 195 34.43 9.39 -3.65
C ARG A 195 34.74 7.99 -4.17
N LYS A 196 33.82 7.04 -4.07
CA LYS A 196 33.91 5.72 -4.70
C LYS A 196 33.54 5.74 -6.19
N GLY A 197 33.18 6.91 -6.75
CA GLY A 197 32.69 7.01 -8.12
C GLY A 197 31.31 6.39 -8.30
N ALA A 198 30.50 6.29 -7.23
CA ALA A 198 29.22 5.62 -7.32
C ALA A 198 28.25 6.31 -8.28
N ILE A 199 27.43 5.51 -8.96
CA ILE A 199 26.20 6.01 -9.56
C ILE A 199 25.24 6.34 -8.41
N ILE A 200 24.97 7.63 -8.19
CA ILE A 200 24.09 8.09 -7.13
C ILE A 200 22.70 8.42 -7.69
N ASN A 201 21.69 7.70 -7.21
CA ASN A 201 20.29 7.98 -7.46
C ASN A 201 19.66 8.60 -6.19
N SER A 202 18.90 9.67 -6.32
CA SER A 202 18.19 10.24 -5.19
C SER A 202 16.73 10.43 -5.55
N THR A 203 15.86 9.82 -4.76
CA THR A 203 14.43 9.84 -5.01
C THR A 203 13.69 10.63 -3.93
N TYR A 204 12.88 11.57 -4.41
CA TYR A 204 11.98 12.40 -3.64
C TYR A 204 10.59 12.33 -4.26
N ASN A 205 9.58 12.37 -3.41
CA ASN A 205 8.18 12.52 -3.82
C ASN A 205 7.68 13.86 -3.26
N LEU A 206 6.74 14.49 -3.97
CA LEU A 206 6.04 15.72 -3.59
C LEU A 206 4.67 15.37 -3.01
#